data_AF-A0A1G0L8Y8-F1
#
_entry.id   AF-A0A1G0L8Y8-F1
#
_cell.length_a   1.000
_cell.length_b   1.000
_cell.length_c   1.000
_cell.angle_alpha   90.00
_cell.angle_beta   90.00
_cell.angle_gamma   90.00
#
_symmetry.space_group_name_H-M   'P 1'
#
loop_
_entity.id
_entity.type
_entity.pdbx_description
1 polymer ?
#
loop_
_entity_poly.entity_id
_entity_poly.type
_entity_poly.pdbx_seq_one_letter_code
_entity_poly.pdbx_strand_id
1 'polypeptide(L)'
;MAPGVTKVEDDVFIEVMLDARVWKRAGGTPWPFTWHGRTYAAQLPAPLPDILFLAVTGVEPAPAGDLVLVVRRRPGARDLLHRAVVAQAEATATTAAGMVHPPSQT
;
A
#
# COMPACT_ATOMS: atom_id res chain seq x y z
N MET A 1 21.26 2.55 23.13
CA MET A 1 20.87 1.19 22.70
C MET A 1 21.33 0.22 23.76
N ALA A 2 20.51 -0.75 24.18
CA ALA A 2 20.91 -1.80 25.13
C ALA A 2 21.68 -2.92 24.40
N PRO A 3 22.52 -3.71 25.09
CA PRO A 3 23.12 -4.91 24.51
C PRO A 3 22.04 -5.82 23.90
N GLY A 4 22.21 -6.20 22.63
CA GLY A 4 21.22 -6.98 21.87
C GLY A 4 20.13 -6.17 21.16
N VAL A 5 20.13 -4.83 21.26
CA VAL A 5 19.18 -3.96 20.55
C VAL A 5 19.88 -3.24 19.41
N THR A 6 19.58 -3.65 18.17
CA THR A 6 19.99 -2.95 16.95
C THR A 6 18.76 -2.24 16.40
N LYS A 7 18.85 -0.93 16.23
CA LYS A 7 17.83 -0.13 15.55
C LYS A 7 18.19 -0.06 14.07
N VAL A 8 17.31 -0.60 13.22
CA VAL A 8 17.36 -0.47 11.77
C VAL A 8 16.09 0.29 11.41
N GLU A 9 16.21 1.52 10.91
CA GLU A 9 15.09 2.34 10.43
C GLU A 9 15.26 2.50 8.92
N ASP A 10 14.88 1.47 8.16
CA ASP A 10 14.95 1.45 6.70
C ASP A 10 13.59 1.10 6.07
N ASP A 11 12.50 1.31 6.82
CA ASP A 11 11.14 1.10 6.33
C ASP A 11 10.81 2.11 5.23
N VAL A 12 10.25 1.61 4.13
CA VAL A 12 9.87 2.42 2.98
C VAL A 12 8.36 2.47 2.86
N PHE A 13 7.82 3.68 2.81
CA PHE A 13 6.38 3.91 2.70
C PHE A 13 6.04 4.45 1.31
N ILE A 14 5.15 3.76 0.61
CA ILE A 14 4.57 4.25 -0.65
C ILE A 14 3.15 4.71 -0.36
N GLU A 15 2.90 6.01 -0.54
CA GLU A 15 1.57 6.56 -0.34
C GLU A 15 0.67 6.32 -1.56
N VAL A 16 -0.51 5.76 -1.33
CA VAL A 16 -1.53 5.53 -2.34
C VAL A 16 -2.81 6.26 -1.93
N MET A 17 -3.09 7.39 -2.57
CA MET A 17 -4.30 8.17 -2.35
C MET A 17 -5.35 7.86 -3.41
N LEU A 18 -6.47 7.26 -3.00
CA LEU A 18 -7.58 6.93 -3.91
C LEU A 18 -8.75 7.89 -3.73
N ASP A 19 -9.39 8.28 -4.83
CA ASP A 19 -10.72 8.90 -4.72
C ASP A 19 -11.78 7.89 -4.27
N ALA A 20 -12.95 8.38 -3.84
CA ALA A 20 -14.01 7.55 -3.31
C ALA A 20 -14.56 6.49 -4.30
N ARG A 21 -14.54 6.77 -5.61
CA ARG A 21 -15.05 5.84 -6.64
C ARG A 21 -14.06 4.71 -6.91
N VAL A 22 -12.76 5.01 -6.94
CA VAL A 22 -11.70 4.02 -7.07
C VAL A 22 -11.63 3.19 -5.79
N TRP A 23 -11.64 3.84 -4.63
CA TRP A 23 -11.61 3.21 -3.31
C TRP A 23 -12.65 2.10 -3.14
N LYS A 24 -13.92 2.38 -3.47
CA LYS A 24 -15.01 1.39 -3.33
C LYS A 24 -14.78 0.13 -4.17
N ARG A 25 -14.07 0.25 -5.29
CA ARG A 25 -13.77 -0.87 -6.21
C ARG A 25 -12.43 -1.52 -5.94
N ALA A 26 -11.56 -0.90 -5.16
CA ALA A 26 -10.19 -1.37 -4.92
C ALA A 26 -10.13 -2.54 -3.92
N GLY A 27 -11.08 -2.64 -3.00
CA GLY A 27 -11.10 -3.73 -2.02
C GLY A 27 -11.23 -5.09 -2.67
N GLY A 28 -10.35 -6.02 -2.30
CA GLY A 28 -10.30 -7.37 -2.88
C GLY A 28 -9.69 -7.45 -4.27
N THR A 29 -9.05 -6.38 -4.74
CA THR A 29 -8.38 -6.34 -6.05
C THR A 29 -6.86 -6.16 -5.90
N PRO A 30 -6.06 -6.73 -6.82
CA PRO A 30 -4.63 -6.45 -6.88
C PRO A 30 -4.38 -4.98 -7.20
N TRP A 31 -3.68 -4.30 -6.30
CA TRP A 31 -3.32 -2.89 -6.47
C TRP A 31 -1.91 -2.74 -7.03
N PRO A 32 -1.74 -2.08 -8.19
CA PRO A 32 -0.43 -1.91 -8.80
C PRO A 32 0.41 -0.86 -8.04
N PHE A 33 1.70 -1.11 -7.92
CA PHE A 33 2.68 -0.16 -7.41
C PHE A 33 4.05 -0.38 -8.08
N THR A 34 4.93 0.60 -7.98
CA THR A 34 6.27 0.55 -8.57
C THR A 34 7.33 0.48 -7.49
N TRP A 35 8.29 -0.42 -7.67
CA TRP A 35 9.44 -0.60 -6.78
C TRP A 35 10.70 -0.81 -7.63
N HIS A 36 11.74 0.01 -7.42
CA HIS A 36 13.00 -0.02 -8.19
C HIS A 36 12.81 -0.18 -9.72
N GLY A 37 11.86 0.58 -10.29
CA GLY A 37 11.58 0.57 -11.73
C GLY A 37 10.78 -0.64 -12.23
N ARG A 38 10.36 -1.55 -11.36
CA ARG A 38 9.50 -2.70 -11.68
C ARG A 38 8.10 -2.48 -11.16
N THR A 39 7.11 -2.97 -11.91
CA THR A 39 5.70 -2.93 -11.51
C THR A 39 5.31 -4.25 -10.84
N TYR A 40 4.74 -4.10 -9.65
CA TYR A 40 4.20 -5.18 -8.84
C TYR A 40 2.72 -4.93 -8.58
N ALA A 41 2.03 -5.94 -8.08
CA ALA A 41 0.69 -5.80 -7.53
C ALA A 41 0.59 -6.50 -6.17
N ALA A 42 -0.08 -5.88 -5.22
CA ALA A 42 -0.39 -6.46 -3.91
C ALA A 42 -1.90 -6.58 -3.74
N GLN A 43 -2.39 -7.70 -3.22
CA GLN A 43 -3.82 -7.91 -2.99
C GLN A 43 -4.32 -7.00 -1.86
N LEU A 44 -5.31 -6.15 -2.15
CA LEU A 44 -5.96 -5.35 -1.13
C LEU A 44 -7.04 -6.15 -0.38
N PRO A 45 -7.17 -5.99 0.95
CA PRO A 45 -8.24 -6.65 1.70
C PRO A 45 -9.62 -6.12 1.30
N ALA A 46 -10.64 -6.94 1.52
CA ALA A 46 -12.05 -6.55 1.44
C ALA A 46 -12.75 -6.93 2.76
N PRO A 47 -13.39 -5.98 3.46
CA PRO A 47 -13.55 -4.55 3.13
C PRO A 47 -12.26 -3.73 3.34
N LEU A 48 -12.18 -2.55 2.71
CA LEU A 48 -11.09 -1.60 2.91
C LEU A 48 -11.36 -0.64 4.09
N PRO A 49 -10.41 -0.48 5.04
CA PRO A 49 -10.48 0.51 6.14
C PRO A 49 -10.04 1.90 5.64
N ASP A 50 -10.55 3.01 6.19
CA ASP A 50 -10.24 4.37 5.71
C ASP A 50 -8.74 4.67 5.49
N ILE A 51 -7.89 4.07 6.33
CA ILE A 51 -6.43 4.02 6.17
C ILE A 51 -5.96 2.57 6.35
N LEU A 52 -5.25 2.05 5.35
CA LEU A 52 -4.63 0.73 5.37
C LEU A 52 -3.11 0.87 5.30
N PHE A 53 -2.41 0.27 6.25
CA PHE A 53 -0.96 0.02 6.16
C PHE A 53 -0.77 -1.43 5.72
N LEU A 54 -0.40 -1.63 4.46
CA LEU A 54 -0.18 -2.96 3.89
C LEU A 54 1.32 -3.22 3.79
N ALA A 55 1.86 -4.07 4.65
CA ALA A 55 3.24 -4.55 4.53
C ALA A 55 3.33 -5.52 3.35
N VAL A 56 4.31 -5.29 2.47
CA VAL A 56 4.45 -6.01 1.20
C VAL A 56 5.80 -6.72 1.15
N THR A 57 5.74 -8.02 0.89
CA THR A 57 6.92 -8.89 0.71
C THR A 57 7.04 -9.35 -0.74
N GLY A 58 8.17 -9.94 -1.15
CA GLY A 58 8.33 -10.54 -2.48
C GLY A 58 8.69 -9.57 -3.62
N VAL A 59 9.15 -8.36 -3.28
CA VAL A 59 9.70 -7.40 -4.24
C VAL A 59 11.22 -7.55 -4.39
N GLU A 60 11.76 -7.15 -5.54
CA GLU A 60 13.19 -7.24 -5.86
C GLU A 60 13.73 -5.89 -6.36
N PRO A 61 14.83 -5.36 -5.81
CA PRO A 61 15.56 -5.86 -4.64
C PRO A 61 14.71 -5.84 -3.37
N ALA A 62 15.01 -6.73 -2.42
CA ALA A 62 14.32 -6.68 -1.12
C ALA A 62 14.63 -5.35 -0.40
N PRO A 63 13.64 -4.70 0.24
CA PRO A 63 13.87 -3.54 1.09
C PRO A 63 14.76 -3.92 2.29
N ALA A 64 15.52 -2.96 2.83
CA ALA A 64 16.35 -3.18 4.01
C ALA A 64 15.50 -3.26 5.30
N GLY A 65 14.36 -2.57 5.36
CA GLY A 65 13.28 -2.74 6.33
C GLY A 65 12.00 -3.25 5.68
N ASP A 66 10.83 -2.81 6.16
CA ASP A 66 9.55 -3.16 5.54
C ASP A 66 9.20 -2.25 4.36
N LEU A 67 8.64 -2.82 3.30
CA LEU A 67 7.95 -2.03 2.27
C LEU A 67 6.46 -1.96 2.62
N VAL A 68 5.95 -0.76 2.88
CA VAL A 68 4.57 -0.55 3.32
C VAL A 68 3.82 0.33 2.32
N LEU A 69 2.73 -0.19 1.75
CA LEU A 69 1.77 0.64 1.02
C LEU A 69 0.82 1.30 2.02
N VAL A 70 0.81 2.62 2.05
CA VAL A 70 -0.13 3.41 2.86
C VAL A 70 -1.31 3.79 1.96
N VAL A 71 -2.32 2.93 1.94
CA VAL A 71 -3.50 3.09 1.09
C VAL A 71 -4.56 3.86 1.85
N ARG A 72 -4.89 5.07 1.39
CA ARG A 72 -5.87 5.93 2.04
C ARG A 72 -6.90 6.49 1.07
N ARG A 73 -8.12 6.64 1.56
CA ARG A 73 -9.18 7.32 0.82
C ARG A 73 -8.97 8.82 0.93
N ARG A 74 -9.18 9.55 -0.16
CA ARG A 74 -9.23 11.02 -0.14
C ARG A 74 -10.38 11.46 0.78
N PRO A 75 -10.08 12.23 1.84
CA PRO A 75 -11.11 12.66 2.78
C PRO A 75 -12.04 13.69 2.12
N GLY A 76 -13.32 13.61 2.44
CA GLY A 76 -14.37 14.55 2.06
C GLY A 76 -15.04 15.18 3.27
N ALA A 77 -15.95 16.14 3.04
CA ALA A 77 -16.57 16.91 4.12
C ALA A 77 -17.33 16.06 5.16
N ARG A 78 -17.92 14.92 4.74
CA ARG A 78 -18.60 13.98 5.65
C ARG A 78 -17.65 13.22 6.57
N ASP A 79 -16.37 13.19 6.22
CA ASP A 79 -15.34 12.49 6.99
C ASP A 79 -14.91 13.25 8.23
N LEU A 80 -15.21 14.56 8.29
CA LEU A 80 -15.01 15.38 9.48
C LEU A 80 -15.90 14.96 10.66
N LEU A 81 -16.98 14.23 10.39
CA LEU A 81 -17.98 13.82 11.39
C LEU A 81 -17.75 12.41 11.94
N HIS A 82 -16.75 11.67 11.45
CA HIS A 82 -16.45 10.34 11.95
C HIS A 82 -14.96 10.13 12.19
N ARG A 83 -14.67 9.19 13.07
CA ARG A 83 -13.30 8.74 13.30
C ARG A 83 -12.90 7.75 12.20
N ALA A 84 -11.78 8.01 11.54
CA ALA A 84 -11.23 7.11 10.53
C ALA A 84 -10.90 5.74 11.14
N VAL A 85 -11.27 4.68 10.42
CA VAL A 85 -10.87 3.30 10.73
C VAL A 85 -9.49 3.05 10.13
N VAL A 86 -8.55 2.61 10.97
CA VAL A 86 -7.18 2.27 10.55
C VAL A 86 -6.99 0.76 10.72
N ALA A 87 -6.39 0.11 9.73
CA ALA A 87 -5.97 -1.29 9.87
C ALA A 87 -4.59 -1.54 9.27
N GLN A 88 -4.01 -2.68 9.67
CA GLN A 88 -2.76 -3.21 9.15
C GLN A 88 -3.01 -4.57 8.53
N ALA A 89 -2.30 -4.89 7.46
CA ALA A 89 -2.36 -6.20 6.81
C ALA A 89 -1.02 -6.51 6.14
N GLU A 90 -0.87 -7.75 5.68
CA GLU A 90 0.29 -8.22 4.94
C GLU A 90 -0.14 -8.78 3.58
N ALA A 91 0.69 -8.58 2.56
CA ALA A 91 0.50 -9.18 1.25
C ALA A 91 1.84 -9.54 0.60
N THR A 92 1.83 -10.60 -0.21
CA THR A 92 2.95 -10.89 -1.11
C THR A 92 2.73 -10.18 -2.44
N ALA A 93 3.75 -9.49 -2.92
CA ALA A 93 3.77 -8.86 -4.22
C ALA A 93 3.85 -9.92 -5.32
N THR A 94 3.02 -9.77 -6.34
CA THR A 94 3.15 -10.50 -7.59
C THR A 94 3.70 -9.55 -8.65
N THR A 95 4.68 -9.97 -9.43
CA THR A 95 5.16 -9.19 -10.57
C THR A 95 4.02 -9.00 -11.57
N ALA A 96 3.83 -7.77 -12.06
CA ALA A 96 2.84 -7.47 -13.08
C ALA A 96 3.30 -7.92 -14.48
N ALA A 97 4.04 -9.04 -14.58
CA ALA A 97 4.49 -9.62 -15.83
C ALA A 97 3.28 -10.13 -16.62
N GLY A 98 2.63 -9.21 -17.35
CA GLY A 98 1.42 -9.44 -18.14
C GLY A 98 0.32 -8.38 -17.98
N MET A 99 0.40 -7.45 -17.01
CA MET A 99 -0.64 -6.44 -16.81
C MET A 99 -0.26 -5.14 -17.53
N VAL A 100 -0.91 -4.90 -18.68
CA VAL A 100 -0.74 -3.69 -19.50
C VAL A 100 -0.99 -2.45 -18.65
N HIS A 101 -0.01 -1.55 -18.68
CA HIS A 101 0.04 -0.27 -17.98
C HIS A 101 -1.26 0.54 -18.17
N PRO A 102 -1.96 0.99 -17.12
CA PRO A 102 -2.83 2.16 -17.27
C PRO A 102 -1.93 3.40 -17.44
N PRO A 103 -2.29 4.35 -18.33
CA PRO A 103 -1.45 5.50 -18.62
C PRO A 103 -1.22 6.35 -17.36
N SER A 104 0.05 6.70 -17.15
CA SER A 104 0.52 7.72 -16.22
C SER A 104 -0.36 8.97 -16.34
N GLN A 105 -0.94 9.42 -15.23
CA GLN A 105 -1.54 10.75 -15.18
C GLN A 105 -0.42 11.77 -15.03
N THR A 106 -0.20 12.54 -16.09
CA THR A 106 0.57 13.77 -16.13
C THR A 106 -0.20 14.91 -15.47
#